data_AF-A0A9E1V2P8-F1
#
_entry.id   AF-A0A9E1V2P8-F1
#
_cell.length_a   1.000
_cell.length_b   1.000
_cell.length_c   1.000
_cell.angle_alpha   90.00
_cell.angle_beta   90.00
_cell.angle_gamma   90.00
#
_symmetry.space_group_name_H-M   'P 1'
#
loop_
_entity.id
_entity.type
_entity.pdbx_description
1 polymer ?
#
loop_
_entity_poly.entity_id
_entity_poly.type
_entity_poly.pdbx_seq_one_letter_code
_entity_poly.pdbx_strand_id
1 'polypeptide(L)'
;MVLRSSRRCAFLFGGVLLLAMVVGAQEAVLCPFASPTDIGQWSINCGKATTAPLPGKPGTKAMRLVFDGKGQYQPGYIFWNRPRRDWSGFDALVLEVTNPGTQPVPGYVLVADRAWEEKGRSYWNRHNGG
;
A
#
# COMPACT_ATOMS: atom_id res chain seq x y z
N MET A 1 -2.61 -5.59 0.43
CA MET A 1 -2.53 -4.14 0.14
C MET A 1 -3.53 -3.80 -0.95
N VAL A 2 -4.37 -2.79 -0.74
CA VAL A 2 -5.52 -2.49 -1.60
C VAL A 2 -5.66 -0.97 -1.80
N LEU A 3 -6.06 -0.54 -3.00
CA LEU A 3 -6.56 0.82 -3.22
C LEU A 3 -8.08 0.84 -3.10
N ARG A 4 -8.64 1.86 -2.45
CA ARG A 4 -10.09 2.00 -2.26
C ARG A 4 -10.61 3.30 -2.84
N SER A 5 -11.71 3.22 -3.58
CA SER A 5 -12.45 4.37 -4.09
C SER A 5 -13.75 4.56 -3.31
N SER A 6 -14.06 5.79 -2.94
CA SER A 6 -15.26 6.22 -2.23
C SER A 6 -16.01 7.28 -3.05
N ARG A 7 -16.48 6.91 -4.25
CA ARG A 7 -17.31 7.82 -5.05
C ARG A 7 -18.62 8.12 -4.32
N ARG A 8 -18.68 9.28 -3.66
CA ARG A 8 -19.92 9.85 -3.11
C ARG A 8 -20.68 10.52 -4.26
N CYS A 9 -21.78 9.93 -4.71
CA CYS A 9 -22.72 10.64 -5.57
C CYS A 9 -23.40 11.73 -4.75
N ALA A 10 -23.00 12.99 -4.96
CA ALA A 10 -23.76 14.14 -4.49
C ALA A 10 -25.00 14.28 -5.38
N PHE A 11 -26.16 13.91 -4.85
CA PHE A 11 -27.44 14.15 -5.50
C PHE A 11 -27.81 15.63 -5.34
N LEU A 12 -27.74 16.38 -6.44
CA LEU A 12 -28.48 17.62 -6.59
C LEU A 12 -29.95 17.25 -6.83
N PHE A 13 -30.78 17.63 -5.85
CA PHE A 13 -32.21 17.38 -5.78
C PHE A 13 -32.95 17.87 -7.03
N GLY A 14 -33.67 16.98 -7.70
CA GLY A 14 -34.62 17.34 -8.75
C GLY A 14 -35.22 16.14 -9.47
N GLY A 15 -36.24 15.52 -8.87
CA GLY A 15 -37.24 14.73 -9.62
C GLY A 15 -36.93 13.25 -9.88
N VAL A 16 -37.45 12.38 -9.01
CA VAL A 16 -38.03 11.04 -9.28
C VAL A 16 -37.43 10.21 -10.43
N LEU A 17 -36.48 9.32 -10.10
CA LEU A 17 -36.54 7.90 -10.48
C LEU A 17 -35.57 7.09 -9.59
N LEU A 18 -36.12 6.18 -8.77
CA LEU A 18 -35.41 5.28 -7.87
C LEU A 18 -34.64 4.20 -8.65
N LEU A 19 -33.47 4.56 -9.19
CA LEU A 19 -32.40 3.58 -9.39
C LEU A 19 -31.48 3.67 -8.17
N ALA A 20 -31.66 2.77 -7.22
CA ALA A 20 -30.68 2.52 -6.18
C ALA A 20 -29.43 1.91 -6.84
N MET A 21 -28.59 2.76 -7.45
CA MET A 21 -27.25 2.36 -7.83
C MET A 21 -26.49 2.11 -6.53
N VAL A 22 -26.37 0.85 -6.16
CA VAL A 22 -25.40 0.39 -5.18
C VAL A 22 -24.03 0.68 -5.77
N VAL A 23 -23.51 1.88 -5.52
CA VAL A 23 -22.13 2.24 -5.83
C VAL A 23 -21.27 1.50 -4.81
N GLY A 24 -20.93 0.26 -5.14
CA GLY A 24 -19.97 -0.53 -4.36
C GLY A 24 -18.63 0.21 -4.33
N ALA A 25 -18.01 0.27 -3.15
CA ALA A 25 -16.64 0.76 -3.05
C ALA A 25 -15.75 -0.11 -3.95
N GLN A 26 -15.08 0.51 -4.93
CA GLN A 26 -14.18 -0.23 -5.80
C GLN A 26 -12.86 -0.44 -5.06
N GLU A 27 -12.52 -1.71 -4.85
CA GLU A 27 -11.25 -2.13 -4.26
C GLU A 27 -10.38 -2.76 -5.33
N ALA A 28 -9.15 -2.24 -5.47
CA ALA A 28 -8.13 -2.82 -6.34
C ALA A 28 -7.03 -3.44 -5.49
N VAL A 29 -6.95 -4.77 -5.49
CA VAL A 29 -5.86 -5.49 -4.82
C VAL A 29 -4.56 -5.22 -5.57
N LEU A 30 -3.59 -4.60 -4.89
CA LEU A 30 -2.30 -4.26 -5.48
C LEU A 30 -1.32 -5.43 -5.44
N CYS A 31 -1.31 -6.16 -4.32
CA CYS A 31 -0.49 -7.34 -4.14
C CYS A 31 -1.19 -8.28 -3.14
N PRO A 32 -1.64 -9.47 -3.59
CA PRO A 32 -2.39 -10.41 -2.75
C PRO A 32 -1.50 -11.26 -1.84
N PHE A 33 -0.19 -11.35 -2.12
CA PHE A 33 0.75 -12.25 -1.43
C PHE A 33 0.28 -13.71 -1.37
N ALA A 34 -0.41 -14.16 -2.42
CA ALA A 34 -0.98 -15.51 -2.52
C ALA A 34 0.12 -16.57 -2.73
N SER A 35 1.23 -16.15 -3.35
CA SER A 35 2.39 -17.01 -3.65
C SER A 35 3.73 -16.29 -3.40
N PRO A 36 4.84 -17.03 -3.29
CA PRO A 36 6.17 -16.43 -3.17
C PRO A 36 6.57 -15.52 -4.34
N THR A 37 6.00 -15.70 -5.54
CA THR A 37 6.31 -14.85 -6.70
C THR A 37 5.85 -13.41 -6.51
N ASP A 38 4.81 -13.19 -5.70
CA ASP A 38 4.32 -11.84 -5.37
C ASP A 38 5.36 -11.01 -4.60
N ILE A 39 6.23 -11.68 -3.83
CA ILE A 39 7.33 -11.03 -3.09
C ILE A 39 8.35 -10.44 -4.07
N GLY A 40 8.55 -11.07 -5.24
CA GLY A 40 9.47 -10.57 -6.27
C GLY A 40 9.09 -9.20 -6.85
N GLN A 41 7.89 -8.70 -6.55
CA GLN A 41 7.49 -7.33 -6.88
C GLN A 41 8.08 -6.29 -5.92
N TRP A 42 8.78 -6.70 -4.86
CA TRP A 42 9.30 -5.85 -3.82
C TRP A 42 10.83 -5.94 -3.72
N SER A 43 11.48 -4.80 -3.51
CA SER A 43 12.88 -4.73 -3.12
C SER A 43 12.95 -4.57 -1.61
N ILE A 44 13.77 -5.39 -0.95
CA ILE A 44 13.89 -5.47 0.50
C ILE A 44 15.37 -5.44 0.82
N ASN A 45 15.83 -4.40 1.52
CA ASN A 45 17.26 -4.21 1.76
C ASN A 45 17.76 -4.90 3.04
N CYS A 46 16.86 -5.24 3.96
CA CYS A 46 17.22 -5.74 5.29
C CYS A 46 16.17 -6.75 5.77
N GLY A 47 16.60 -8.00 5.88
CA GLY A 47 15.77 -9.11 6.36
C GLY A 47 15.33 -10.08 5.27
N LYS A 48 14.43 -10.99 5.65
CA LYS A 48 13.90 -12.05 4.79
C LYS A 48 12.39 -11.91 4.67
N ALA A 49 11.88 -11.91 3.44
CA ALA A 49 10.46 -11.98 3.17
C ALA A 49 10.02 -13.40 2.77
N THR A 50 8.89 -13.81 3.32
CA THR A 50 8.19 -15.05 2.98
C THR A 50 6.69 -14.78 2.90
N THR A 51 5.91 -15.70 2.34
CA THR A 51 4.46 -15.68 2.54
C THR A 51 4.11 -16.40 3.84
N ALA A 52 3.08 -15.94 4.53
CA ALA A 52 2.54 -16.58 5.73
C ALA A 52 1.02 -16.35 5.81
N PRO A 53 0.27 -17.17 6.55
CA PRO A 53 -1.13 -16.88 6.86
C PRO A 53 -1.28 -15.52 7.54
N LEU A 54 -2.31 -14.76 7.16
CA LEU A 54 -2.64 -13.50 7.82
C LEU A 54 -3.41 -13.77 9.12
N PRO A 55 -2.90 -13.35 10.30
CA PRO A 55 -3.62 -13.56 11.55
C PRO A 55 -5.02 -12.94 11.53
N GLY A 56 -6.03 -13.67 12.01
CA GLY A 56 -7.42 -13.21 12.06
C GLY A 56 -8.20 -13.29 10.74
N LYS A 57 -7.58 -13.72 9.63
CA LYS A 57 -8.25 -13.89 8.33
C LYS A 57 -7.95 -15.26 7.71
N PRO A 58 -8.71 -16.31 8.08
CA PRO A 58 -8.54 -17.66 7.52
C PRO A 58 -8.51 -17.68 6.00
N GLY A 59 -7.64 -18.51 5.43
CA GLY A 59 -7.47 -18.63 3.97
C GLY A 59 -6.72 -17.48 3.29
N THR A 60 -6.45 -16.37 4.00
CA THR A 60 -5.69 -15.24 3.46
C THR A 60 -4.21 -15.35 3.79
N LYS A 61 -3.35 -14.97 2.84
CA LYS A 61 -1.90 -14.88 3.05
C LYS A 61 -1.43 -13.43 3.05
N ALA A 62 -0.28 -13.19 3.68
CA ALA A 62 0.40 -11.91 3.73
C ALA A 62 1.91 -12.11 3.54
N MET A 63 2.60 -11.01 3.24
CA MET A 63 4.05 -10.97 3.33
C MET A 63 4.46 -10.94 4.81
N ARG A 64 5.22 -11.94 5.24
CA ARG A 64 5.94 -11.93 6.51
C ARG A 64 7.33 -11.40 6.24
N LEU A 65 7.70 -10.33 6.93
CA LEU A 65 9.04 -9.77 6.92
C LEU A 65 9.71 -10.03 8.28
N VAL A 66 10.87 -10.66 8.24
CA VAL A 66 11.74 -10.81 9.43
C VAL A 66 12.95 -9.93 9.20
N PHE A 67 13.00 -8.80 9.92
CA PHE A 67 14.13 -7.87 9.84
C PHE A 67 15.39 -8.50 10.42
N ASP A 68 16.52 -8.24 9.77
CA ASP A 68 17.84 -8.61 10.29
C ASP A 68 18.41 -7.42 11.07
N GLY A 69 18.44 -7.53 12.39
CA GLY A 69 19.03 -6.52 13.29
C GLY A 69 20.53 -6.32 13.11
N LYS A 70 21.20 -7.07 12.23
CA LYS A 70 22.62 -6.86 11.87
C LYS A 70 22.79 -6.27 10.46
N GLY A 71 21.71 -5.92 9.78
CA GLY A 71 21.75 -5.36 8.43
C GLY A 71 22.47 -4.02 8.36
N GLN A 72 23.22 -3.81 7.28
CA GLN A 72 24.09 -2.65 7.03
C GLN A 72 23.35 -1.29 7.05
N TYR A 73 22.05 -1.29 6.80
CA TYR A 73 21.20 -0.10 6.79
C TYR A 73 19.96 -0.35 7.63
N GLN A 74 20.06 -0.06 8.93
CA GLN A 74 18.89 0.12 9.78
C GLN A 74 18.34 1.54 9.58
N PRO A 75 17.03 1.73 9.38
CA PRO A 75 15.94 0.74 9.39
C PRO A 75 15.77 -0.02 8.07
N GLY A 76 15.08 -1.17 8.11
CA GLY A 76 14.74 -1.94 6.91
C GLY A 76 13.72 -1.21 6.02
N TYR A 77 14.06 -1.06 4.75
CA TYR A 77 13.24 -0.48 3.70
C TYR A 77 12.61 -1.57 2.83
N ILE A 78 11.33 -1.37 2.52
CA ILE A 78 10.60 -2.11 1.51
C ILE A 78 10.17 -1.15 0.41
N PHE A 79 10.48 -1.48 -0.84
CA PHE A 79 10.12 -0.68 -2.00
C PHE A 79 9.31 -1.51 -2.98
N TRP A 80 8.18 -0.98 -3.45
CA TRP A 80 7.36 -1.65 -4.46
C TRP A 80 7.91 -1.33 -5.86
N ASN A 81 8.43 -2.35 -6.56
CA ASN A 81 9.14 -2.18 -7.82
C ASN A 81 8.22 -1.87 -9.01
N ARG A 82 6.93 -2.18 -8.90
CA ARG A 82 5.96 -2.04 -9.99
C ARG A 82 4.69 -1.34 -9.52
N PRO A 83 4.78 -0.09 -9.04
CA PRO A 83 3.60 0.64 -8.65
C PRO A 83 2.70 0.87 -9.86
N ARG A 84 1.38 0.74 -9.66
CA ARG A 84 0.40 1.20 -10.65
C ARG A 84 0.64 2.68 -10.92
N ARG A 85 0.64 3.10 -12.19
CA ARG A 85 0.94 4.49 -12.58
C ARG A 85 -0.18 5.48 -12.27
N ASP A 86 -1.44 5.05 -12.43
CA ASP A 86 -2.60 5.92 -12.27
C ASP A 86 -3.46 5.47 -11.08
N TRP A 87 -3.53 6.34 -10.07
CA TRP A 87 -4.32 6.16 -8.85
C TRP A 87 -5.48 7.17 -8.76
N SER A 88 -5.72 7.98 -9.79
CA SER A 88 -6.70 9.09 -9.77
C SER A 88 -8.14 8.65 -9.48
N GLY A 89 -8.47 7.38 -9.72
CA GLY A 89 -9.76 6.80 -9.40
C GLY A 89 -9.94 6.34 -7.95
N PHE A 90 -8.90 6.44 -7.11
CA PHE A 90 -8.88 5.95 -5.74
C PHE A 90 -8.60 7.07 -4.75
N ASP A 91 -9.19 6.96 -3.57
CA ASP A 91 -9.06 7.98 -2.52
C ASP A 91 -8.10 7.54 -1.41
N ALA A 92 -7.81 6.23 -1.33
CA ALA A 92 -7.01 5.69 -0.24
C ALA A 92 -6.13 4.50 -0.67
N LEU A 93 -4.95 4.44 -0.08
CA LEU A 93 -4.13 3.23 0.02
C LEU A 93 -4.39 2.58 1.39
N VAL A 94 -4.79 1.31 1.37
CA VAL A 94 -5.06 0.53 2.58
C VAL A 94 -3.98 -0.53 2.75
N LEU A 95 -3.31 -0.47 3.90
CA LEU A 95 -2.29 -1.40 4.35
C LEU A 95 -2.79 -2.12 5.59
N GLU A 96 -2.73 -3.45 5.58
CA GLU A 96 -2.97 -4.26 6.77
C GLU A 96 -1.61 -4.74 7.27
N VAL A 97 -1.24 -4.27 8.45
CA VAL A 97 0.07 -4.56 9.06
C VAL A 97 -0.18 -5.09 10.46
N THR A 98 0.50 -6.18 10.79
CA THR A 98 0.46 -6.77 12.13
C THR A 98 1.88 -6.98 12.60
N ASN A 99 2.16 -6.60 13.84
CA ASN A 99 3.41 -6.89 14.51
C ASN A 99 3.17 -7.99 15.56
N PRO A 100 3.69 -9.21 15.36
CA PRO A 100 3.54 -10.28 16.35
C PRO A 100 4.47 -10.11 17.56
N GLY A 101 5.41 -9.16 17.51
CA GLY A 101 6.32 -8.87 18.62
C GLY A 101 5.63 -8.12 19.74
N THR A 102 6.21 -8.20 20.94
CA THR A 102 5.73 -7.49 22.14
C THR A 102 6.14 -6.02 22.17
N GLN A 103 7.11 -5.63 21.34
CA GLN A 103 7.62 -4.25 21.24
C GLN A 103 7.05 -3.55 20.02
N PRO A 104 6.67 -2.25 20.12
CA PRO A 104 6.22 -1.49 18.96
C PRO A 104 7.36 -1.36 17.93
N VAL A 105 7.00 -1.41 16.66
CA VAL A 105 7.94 -1.20 15.55
C VAL A 105 7.58 0.13 14.89
N PRO A 106 8.45 1.16 14.97
CA PRO A 106 8.22 2.40 14.24
C PRO A 106 8.32 2.14 12.74
N GLY A 107 7.39 2.70 11.99
CA GLY A 107 7.33 2.55 10.54
C GLY A 107 6.84 3.84 9.89
N TYR A 108 7.27 4.04 8.64
CA TYR A 108 6.88 5.18 7.83
C TYR A 108 6.46 4.69 6.45
N VAL A 109 5.46 5.34 5.87
CA VAL A 109 5.05 5.10 4.49
C VAL A 109 5.44 6.31 3.67
N LEU A 110 6.26 6.08 2.65
CA LEU A 110 6.62 7.10 1.67
C LEU A 110 5.86 6.80 0.38
N VAL A 111 5.04 7.76 -0.03
CA VAL A 111 4.37 7.75 -1.33
C VAL A 111 4.98 8.88 -2.15
N ALA A 112 5.40 8.52 -3.36
CA ALA A 112 6.03 9.42 -4.31
C ALA A 112 5.27 9.35 -5.63
N ASP A 113 5.09 10.51 -6.26
CA ASP A 113 4.51 10.63 -7.58
C ASP A 113 5.58 10.96 -8.63
N ARG A 114 5.11 11.18 -9.86
CA ARG A 114 5.97 11.53 -10.99
C ARG A 114 6.66 12.88 -10.80
N ALA A 115 5.99 13.86 -10.19
CA ALA A 115 6.59 15.17 -9.94
C ALA A 115 7.77 15.08 -8.97
N TRP A 116 7.68 14.24 -7.94
CA TRP A 116 8.81 13.95 -7.05
C TRP A 116 9.97 13.26 -7.77
N GLU A 117 9.67 12.31 -8.65
CA GLU A 117 10.68 11.63 -9.45
C GLU A 117 11.42 12.60 -10.38
N GLU A 118 10.69 13.45 -11.11
CA GLU A 118 11.24 14.45 -12.03
C GLU A 118 12.11 15.49 -11.31
N LYS A 119 11.84 15.75 -10.02
CA LYS A 119 12.67 16.58 -9.15
C LYS A 119 13.87 15.83 -8.55
N GLY A 120 14.27 14.68 -9.09
CA GLY A 120 15.52 13.99 -8.70
C GLY A 120 15.43 13.12 -7.44
N ARG A 121 14.22 12.70 -7.03
CA ARG A 121 13.99 11.65 -6.02
C ARG A 121 14.60 11.91 -4.63
N SER A 122 14.83 13.17 -4.26
CA SER A 122 15.35 13.50 -2.93
C SER A 122 14.21 13.90 -1.97
N TYR A 123 14.38 13.58 -0.69
CA TYR A 123 13.48 14.06 0.36
C TYR A 123 13.43 15.59 0.40
N TRP A 124 14.59 16.24 0.20
CA TRP A 124 14.71 17.69 0.15
C TRP A 124 13.84 18.32 -0.96
N ASN A 125 13.84 17.73 -2.16
CA ASN A 125 13.12 18.26 -3.31
C ASN A 125 11.60 18.10 -3.21
N ARG A 126 11.11 17.24 -2.30
CA ARG A 126 9.68 17.10 -1.98
C ARG A 126 9.11 18.34 -1.29
N HIS A 127 9.89 19.00 -0.44
CA HIS A 127 9.42 20.08 0.42
C HIS A 127 9.87 21.47 -0.03
N ASN A 128 10.91 21.57 -0.86
CA ASN A 128 11.56 22.85 -1.20
C ASN A 128 11.59 23.19 -2.69
N GLY A 129 11.09 22.32 -3.56
CA GLY A 129 11.00 22.60 -4.99
C GLY A 129 9.70 23.31 -5.32
N GLY A 130 9.66 24.63 -5.16
CA GLY A 130 8.64 25.49 -5.80
C GLY A 130 8.68 25.38 -7.31
#